data_AF-A0A2G2KKC8-F1
#
_entry.id   AF-A0A2G2KKC8-F1
#
_cell.length_a   1.000
_cell.length_b   1.000
_cell.length_c   1.000
_cell.angle_alpha   90.00
_cell.angle_beta   90.00
_cell.angle_gamma   90.00
#
_symmetry.space_group_name_H-M   'P 1'
#
loop_
_entity.id
_entity.type
_entity.pdbx_description
1 polymer ?
#
loop_
_entity_poly.entity_id
_entity_poly.type
_entity_poly.pdbx_seq_one_letter_code
_entity_poly.pdbx_strand_id
1 'polypeptide(L)'
;MTYTEGVGSGNEEVNVYTFLNGNLVSIVFTASWGTYNYTHTYDDKNNPFRNIHQADMFALTGNLSTPNNVSTITQISGSDMGGNDEANTYTYNSEDYPVTSTEVFALGTIDEETTTTDYFYE
;
A
#
# COMPACT_ATOMS: atom_id res chain seq x y z
N MET A 1 -4.46 -12.49 10.76
CA MET A 1 -5.12 -11.54 11.67
C MET A 1 -6.15 -10.82 10.83
N THR A 2 -7.43 -10.95 11.13
CA THR A 2 -8.50 -10.22 10.43
C THR A 2 -8.72 -8.93 11.20
N TYR A 3 -8.42 -7.80 10.56
CA TYR A 3 -8.74 -6.48 11.08
C TYR A 3 -10.05 -6.03 10.44
N THR A 4 -10.89 -5.31 11.19
CA THR A 4 -12.16 -4.77 10.70
C THR A 4 -12.26 -3.36 11.28
N GLU A 5 -12.17 -2.36 10.41
CA GLU A 5 -12.53 -0.99 10.76
C GLU A 5 -14.04 -0.83 10.54
N GLY A 6 -14.71 -0.15 11.47
CA GLY A 6 -16.11 0.21 11.33
C GLY A 6 -16.27 1.64 11.81
N VAL A 7 -16.27 2.60 10.88
CA VAL A 7 -16.50 4.01 11.22
C VAL A 7 -18.00 4.28 11.12
N GLY A 8 -18.61 4.63 12.25
CA GLY A 8 -20.05 4.79 12.37
C GLY A 8 -20.63 5.99 11.60
N SER A 9 -21.79 5.73 10.98
CA SER A 9 -22.75 6.61 10.32
C SER A 9 -22.42 7.05 8.88
N GLY A 10 -22.77 6.19 7.91
CA GLY A 10 -22.99 6.63 6.52
C GLY A 10 -22.78 5.54 5.48
N ASN A 11 -21.72 4.77 5.60
CA ASN A 11 -21.41 3.61 4.78
C ASN A 11 -20.61 2.66 5.67
N GLU A 12 -21.14 1.48 5.98
CA GLU A 12 -20.35 0.45 6.65
C GLU A 12 -19.30 -0.04 5.65
N GLU A 13 -18.07 0.42 5.83
CA GLU A 13 -16.92 -0.03 5.07
C GLU A 13 -16.23 -1.12 5.89
N VAL A 14 -16.05 -2.29 5.29
CA VAL A 14 -15.32 -3.40 5.88
C VAL A 14 -14.07 -3.63 5.06
N ASN A 15 -12.92 -3.43 5.69
CA ASN A 15 -11.60 -3.70 5.13
C ASN A 15 -11.05 -5.01 5.68
N VAL A 16 -10.70 -5.95 4.81
CA VAL A 16 -10.03 -7.20 5.19
C VAL A 16 -8.61 -7.22 4.62
N TYR A 17 -7.62 -7.25 5.50
CA TYR A 17 -6.20 -7.25 5.15
C TYR A 17 -5.61 -8.66 5.27
N THR A 18 -4.91 -9.11 4.23
CA THR A 18 -4.20 -10.40 4.21
C THR A 18 -2.70 -10.16 4.15
N PHE A 19 -1.97 -10.74 5.10
CA PHE A 19 -0.52 -10.60 5.20
C PHE A 19 0.20 -11.92 4.93
N LEU A 20 1.34 -11.83 4.24
CA LEU A 20 2.29 -12.92 4.08
C LEU A 20 3.68 -12.41 4.49
N ASN A 21 4.31 -13.08 5.45
CA ASN A 21 5.63 -12.70 5.98
C ASN A 21 5.72 -11.22 6.44
N GLY A 22 4.61 -10.67 6.94
CA GLY A 22 4.51 -9.27 7.38
C GLY A 22 4.20 -8.26 6.28
N ASN A 23 4.31 -8.62 5.00
CA ASN A 23 3.89 -7.77 3.88
C ASN A 23 2.39 -7.93 3.63
N LEU A 24 1.69 -6.83 3.35
CA LEU A 24 0.27 -6.83 3.00
C LEU A 24 0.12 -7.32 1.56
N VAL A 25 -0.39 -8.52 1.31
CA VAL A 25 -0.51 -9.06 -0.05
C VAL A 25 -1.88 -8.83 -0.68
N SER A 26 -2.91 -8.57 0.12
CA SER A 26 -4.25 -8.27 -0.40
C SER A 26 -5.08 -7.43 0.56
N ILE A 27 -5.87 -6.51 -0.01
CA ILE A 27 -6.95 -5.79 0.67
C ILE A 27 -8.26 -6.11 -0.05
N VAL A 28 -9.28 -6.47 0.73
CA VAL A 28 -10.67 -6.52 0.27
C VAL A 28 -11.42 -5.39 0.96
N PHE A 29 -11.82 -4.38 0.18
CA PHE A 29 -12.66 -3.27 0.61
C PHE A 29 -14.11 -3.60 0.23
N THR A 30 -15.04 -3.59 1.18
CA THR A 30 -16.47 -3.78 0.93
C THR A 30 -17.27 -2.65 1.52
N ALA A 31 -18.06 -1.97 0.68
CA ALA A 31 -18.96 -0.90 1.08
C ALA A 31 -20.32 -1.03 0.38
N SER A 32 -21.23 -0.12 0.69
CA SER A 32 -22.57 -0.04 0.08
C SER A 32 -22.56 0.08 -1.45
N TRP A 33 -21.48 0.63 -2.01
CA TRP A 33 -21.29 0.87 -3.44
C TRP A 33 -20.53 -0.23 -4.18
N GLY A 34 -19.97 -1.22 -3.48
CA GLY A 34 -19.32 -2.37 -4.10
C GLY A 34 -18.20 -3.01 -3.29
N THR A 35 -17.59 -4.05 -3.86
CA THR A 35 -16.42 -4.73 -3.32
C THR A 35 -15.23 -4.59 -4.27
N TYR A 36 -14.10 -4.15 -3.73
CA TYR A 36 -12.87 -3.85 -4.46
C TYR A 36 -11.76 -4.69 -3.85
N ASN A 37 -10.99 -5.34 -4.71
CA ASN A 37 -9.90 -6.20 -4.29
C ASN A 37 -8.60 -5.67 -4.88
N TYR A 38 -7.62 -5.46 -4.01
CA TYR A 38 -6.29 -5.03 -4.37
C TYR A 38 -5.30 -6.12 -4.00
N THR A 39 -4.30 -6.33 -4.86
CA THR A 39 -3.13 -7.17 -4.58
C THR A 39 -1.88 -6.33 -4.63
N HIS A 40 -0.94 -6.63 -3.74
CA HIS A 40 0.32 -5.89 -3.66
C HIS A 40 1.48 -6.85 -3.88
N THR A 41 2.50 -6.39 -4.61
CA THR A 41 3.79 -7.08 -4.72
C THR A 41 4.88 -6.23 -4.08
N TYR A 42 6.00 -6.88 -3.75
CA TYR A 42 7.09 -6.27 -3.01
C TYR A 42 8.42 -6.71 -3.60
N ASP A 43 9.43 -5.87 -3.42
CA ASP A 43 10.81 -6.27 -3.60
C ASP A 43 11.38 -6.93 -2.34
N ASP A 44 12.68 -7.21 -2.35
CA ASP A 44 13.40 -7.84 -1.25
C ASP A 44 14.14 -6.84 -0.34
N LYS A 45 13.91 -5.53 -0.51
CA LYS A 45 14.64 -4.45 0.15
C LYS A 45 13.89 -3.89 1.35
N ASN A 46 14.57 -3.11 2.19
CA ASN A 46 14.00 -2.63 3.45
C ASN A 46 13.04 -1.47 3.22
N ASN A 47 11.85 -1.54 3.82
CA ASN A 47 10.95 -0.40 3.89
C ASN A 47 11.51 0.70 4.82
N PRO A 48 11.31 2.01 4.53
CA PRO A 48 11.70 3.10 5.43
C PRO A 48 11.18 2.95 6.87
N PHE A 49 10.03 2.30 7.04
CA PHE A 49 9.36 2.10 8.31
C PHE A 49 9.49 0.67 8.86
N ARG A 50 10.40 -0.14 8.32
CA ARG A 50 10.57 -1.56 8.68
C ARG A 50 10.77 -1.80 10.18
N ASN A 51 11.37 -0.86 10.89
CA ASN A 51 11.67 -0.97 12.32
C ASN A 51 10.61 -0.33 13.23
N ILE A 52 9.50 0.15 12.67
CA ILE A 52 8.40 0.73 13.45
C ILE A 52 7.34 -0.36 13.65
N HIS A 53 6.90 -0.55 14.90
CA HIS A 53 5.82 -1.50 15.18
C HIS A 53 4.55 -1.09 14.46
N GLN A 54 3.84 -2.07 13.88
CA GLN A 54 2.63 -1.82 13.10
C GLN A 54 1.54 -1.10 13.91
N ALA A 55 1.44 -1.36 15.22
CA ALA A 55 0.51 -0.67 16.10
C ALA A 55 0.84 0.83 16.24
N ASP A 56 2.13 1.18 16.31
CA ASP A 56 2.58 2.57 16.42
C ASP A 56 2.34 3.31 15.10
N MET A 57 2.65 2.67 13.96
CA MET A 57 2.35 3.23 12.64
C MET A 57 0.86 3.48 12.47
N PHE A 58 0.04 2.49 12.80
CA PHE A 58 -1.41 2.62 12.69
C PHE A 58 -1.94 3.75 13.57
N ALA A 59 -1.48 3.85 14.81
CA ALA A 59 -1.91 4.89 15.73
C ALA A 59 -1.50 6.31 15.29
N LEU A 60 -0.37 6.46 14.59
CA LEU A 60 0.17 7.76 14.18
C LEU A 60 -0.34 8.23 12.82
N THR A 61 -0.48 7.33 11.86
CA THR A 61 -0.71 7.69 10.45
C THR A 61 -1.98 7.08 9.87
N GLY A 62 -2.66 6.19 10.60
CA GLY A 62 -3.73 5.36 10.05
C GLY A 62 -3.27 4.41 8.94
N ASN A 63 -1.95 4.26 8.74
CA ASN A 63 -1.36 3.44 7.69
C ASN A 63 -0.65 2.20 8.28
N LEU A 64 -0.27 1.29 7.38
CA LEU A 64 0.44 0.06 7.72
C LEU A 64 1.95 0.26 7.46
N SER A 65 2.78 -0.39 8.28
CA SER A 65 4.18 -0.63 7.93
C SER A 65 4.36 -2.08 7.48
N THR A 66 5.13 -2.25 6.42
CA THR A 66 5.51 -3.54 5.84
C THR A 66 7.03 -3.71 5.93
N PRO A 67 7.55 -4.94 6.06
CA PRO A 67 8.99 -5.20 6.05
C PRO A 67 9.72 -4.77 4.77
N ASN A 68 9.03 -4.85 3.62
CA ASN A 68 9.58 -4.56 2.31
C ASN A 68 8.87 -3.39 1.60
N ASN A 69 9.50 -2.87 0.53
CA ASN A 69 8.91 -1.83 -0.30
C ASN A 69 7.87 -2.42 -1.24
N VAL A 70 6.72 -1.75 -1.36
CA VAL A 70 5.68 -2.12 -2.32
C VAL A 70 6.19 -1.82 -3.72
N SER A 71 6.19 -2.82 -4.61
CA SER A 71 6.55 -2.66 -6.02
C SER A 71 5.34 -2.37 -6.90
N THR A 72 4.21 -3.02 -6.64
CA THR A 72 2.96 -2.75 -7.39
C THR A 72 1.76 -2.84 -6.48
N ILE A 73 0.73 -2.06 -6.80
CA ILE A 73 -0.63 -2.23 -6.31
C ILE A 73 -1.51 -2.45 -7.54
N THR A 74 -2.31 -3.51 -7.54
CA THR A 74 -3.15 -3.86 -8.68
C THR A 74 -4.56 -4.14 -8.21
N GLN A 75 -5.52 -3.45 -8.80
CA GLN A 75 -6.93 -3.71 -8.58
C GLN A 75 -7.36 -4.91 -9.43
N ILE A 76 -7.69 -6.02 -8.79
CA ILE A 76 -8.08 -7.26 -9.46
C ILE A 76 -9.60 -7.43 -9.58
N SER A 77 -10.40 -6.59 -8.91
CA SER A 77 -11.85 -6.50 -9.10
C SER A 77 -12.43 -5.16 -8.64
N GLY A 78 -13.63 -4.82 -9.12
CA GLY A 78 -14.35 -3.58 -8.79
C GLY A 78 -14.87 -2.89 -10.07
N SER A 79 -15.67 -1.83 -9.94
CA SER A 79 -16.24 -1.10 -11.09
C SER A 79 -15.19 -0.39 -11.94
N ASP A 80 -14.12 0.09 -11.30
CA ASP A 80 -13.07 0.91 -11.91
C ASP A 80 -11.74 0.13 -11.99
N MET A 81 -11.83 -1.15 -12.35
CA MET A 81 -10.66 -2.04 -12.42
C MET A 81 -9.56 -1.45 -13.31
N GLY A 82 -8.34 -1.37 -12.77
CA GLY A 82 -7.17 -0.75 -13.42
C GLY A 82 -7.07 0.77 -13.23
N GLY A 83 -8.12 1.43 -12.72
CA GLY A 83 -8.13 2.89 -12.51
C GLY A 83 -7.18 3.37 -11.41
N ASN A 84 -6.86 2.50 -10.45
CA ASN A 84 -6.02 2.79 -9.30
C ASN A 84 -4.80 1.84 -9.24
N ASP A 85 -4.34 1.34 -10.40
CA ASP A 85 -3.13 0.53 -10.43
C ASP A 85 -1.90 1.42 -10.22
N GLU A 86 -0.94 0.94 -9.43
CA GLU A 86 0.28 1.67 -9.08
C GLU A 86 1.51 0.83 -9.38
N ALA A 87 2.56 1.51 -9.84
CA ALA A 87 3.90 0.93 -9.98
C ALA A 87 4.93 1.80 -9.28
N ASN A 88 5.76 1.16 -8.46
CA ASN A 88 6.76 1.80 -7.64
C ASN A 88 8.16 1.27 -8.01
N THR A 89 9.11 2.18 -8.13
CA THR A 89 10.53 1.87 -8.35
C THR A 89 11.39 2.61 -7.34
N TYR A 90 12.50 2.02 -6.95
CA TYR A 90 13.34 2.54 -5.88
C TYR A 90 14.82 2.44 -6.24
N THR A 91 15.61 3.36 -5.70
CA THR A 91 17.06 3.22 -5.60
C THR A 91 17.45 3.04 -4.15
N TYR A 92 18.59 2.41 -3.87
CA TYR A 92 18.93 1.92 -2.54
C TYR A 92 20.31 2.38 -2.07
N ASN A 93 20.44 2.56 -0.75
CA ASN A 93 21.74 2.73 -0.11
C ASN A 93 22.42 1.35 0.11
N SER A 94 23.60 1.34 0.71
CA SER A 94 24.36 0.11 0.99
C SER A 94 23.73 -0.80 2.05
N GLU A 95 22.72 -0.31 2.78
CA GLU A 95 21.98 -1.04 3.80
C GLU A 95 20.59 -1.48 3.32
N ASP A 96 20.37 -1.45 2.00
CA ASP A 96 19.12 -1.85 1.34
C ASP A 96 17.89 -1.00 1.73
N TYR A 97 18.07 0.21 2.27
CA TYR A 97 16.99 1.20 2.45
C TYR A 97 16.89 2.14 1.24
N PRO A 98 15.68 2.58 0.84
CA PRO A 98 15.51 3.38 -0.35
C PRO A 98 16.12 4.78 -0.17
N VAL A 99 16.80 5.29 -1.19
CA VAL A 99 17.31 6.68 -1.24
C VAL A 99 16.38 7.54 -2.07
N THR A 100 15.81 6.97 -3.12
CA THR A 100 14.76 7.61 -3.91
C THR A 100 13.68 6.58 -4.24
N SER A 101 12.44 7.04 -4.42
CA SER A 101 11.36 6.26 -5.04
C SER A 101 10.66 7.06 -6.13
N THR A 102 10.14 6.35 -7.11
CA THR A 102 9.20 6.89 -8.09
C THR A 102 7.96 6.02 -8.07
N GLU A 103 6.82 6.65 -7.78
CA GLU A 103 5.48 6.08 -7.87
C GLU A 103 4.82 6.57 -9.16
N VAL A 104 4.18 5.66 -9.88
CA VAL A 104 3.26 5.97 -10.98
C VAL A 104 1.87 5.50 -10.55
N PHE A 105 1.00 6.44 -10.20
CA PHE A 105 -0.40 6.20 -9.83
C PHE A 105 -1.28 6.15 -11.08
N ALA A 106 -2.38 5.40 -11.02
CA ALA A 106 -3.34 5.21 -12.11
C ALA A 106 -2.67 4.82 -13.44
N LEU A 107 -1.74 3.86 -13.36
CA LEU A 107 -0.85 3.44 -14.44
C LEU A 107 -1.62 3.08 -15.72
N GLY A 108 -1.24 3.71 -16.84
CA GLY A 108 -1.82 3.45 -18.15
C GLY A 108 -3.21 4.08 -18.38
N THR A 109 -3.66 4.94 -17.47
CA THR A 109 -4.93 5.68 -17.60
C THR A 109 -4.71 7.14 -18.01
N ILE A 110 -5.79 7.91 -18.15
CA ILE A 110 -5.69 9.35 -18.43
C ILE A 110 -5.31 10.18 -17.18
N ASP A 111 -5.48 9.58 -15.99
CA ASP A 111 -5.25 10.20 -14.70
C ASP A 111 -3.88 9.81 -14.11
N GLU A 112 -2.98 9.26 -14.95
CA GLU A 112 -1.65 8.83 -14.55
C GLU A 112 -0.85 9.98 -13.95
N GLU A 113 -0.38 9.80 -12.72
CA GLU A 113 0.44 10.77 -11.98
C GLU A 113 1.76 10.13 -11.57
N THR A 114 2.86 10.87 -11.70
CA THR A 114 4.18 10.41 -11.27
C THR A 114 4.69 11.27 -10.11
N THR A 115 4.97 10.62 -8.98
CA THR A 115 5.55 11.25 -7.79
C THR A 115 6.93 10.68 -7.54
N THR A 116 7.90 11.55 -7.22
CA THR A 116 9.24 11.14 -6.80
C THR A 116 9.47 11.58 -5.35
N THR A 117 9.99 10.66 -4.53
CA THR A 117 10.33 10.93 -3.12
C THR A 117 11.82 10.69 -2.91
N ASP A 118 12.48 11.64 -2.24
CA ASP A 118 13.85 11.48 -1.74
C ASP A 118 13.81 11.15 -0.24
N TYR A 119 14.60 10.15 0.16
CA TYR A 119 14.71 9.70 1.54
C TYR A 119 16.06 10.11 2.12
N PHE A 120 16.02 10.77 3.26
CA PHE A 120 17.19 11.21 4.00
C PHE A 120 17.22 10.52 5.36
N TYR A 121 18.36 9.92 5.69
CA TYR A 121 18.60 9.20 6.95
C TYR A 121 19.70 9.91 7.74
N GLU A 122 19.58 9.91 9.07
CA GLU A 122 20.58 10.44 10.01
C GLU A 122 21.51 9.36 10.56
#